data_AF-A0A969VRU9-F1
#
_entry.id   AF-A0A969VRU9-F1
#
_cell.length_a   1.000
_cell.length_b   1.000
_cell.length_c   1.000
_cell.angle_alpha   90.00
_cell.angle_beta   90.00
_cell.angle_gamma   90.00
#
_symmetry.space_group_name_H-M   'P 1'
#
loop_
_entity.id
_entity.type
_entity.pdbx_description
1 polymer ?
#
loop_
_entity_poly.entity_id
_entity_poly.type
_entity_poly.pdbx_seq_one_letter_code
_entity_poly.pdbx_strand_id
1 'polypeptide(L)'
;MKIRELALQQLKDFSENFLGNYARDRNFDFGPDKRTNTSFLSKYITHRIIDEEEVIKLVHSKYPYVKIEKFIQEVFWRTYWKGWLELKPKVFQSYKSDLLKLNDQTKTKAYQDAVIGKTEIECFNDWINELKDKGYLHNHARMWFASIWIFTLKLPWQLGADFFLK
;
A
#
# COMPACT_ATOMS: atom_id res chain seq x y z
N MET A 1 22.02 -14.18 -5.54
CA MET A 1 21.44 -13.08 -6.34
C MET A 1 21.21 -11.89 -5.41
N LYS A 2 21.73 -10.70 -5.72
CA LYS A 2 21.62 -9.54 -4.81
C LYS A 2 20.18 -9.01 -4.88
N ILE A 3 19.56 -8.66 -3.74
CA ILE A 3 18.16 -8.18 -3.65
C ILE A 3 17.85 -7.03 -4.63
N ARG A 4 18.86 -6.20 -4.92
CA ARG A 4 18.76 -5.13 -5.91
C ARG A 4 18.56 -5.62 -7.35
N GLU A 5 19.20 -6.74 -7.74
CA GLU A 5 19.02 -7.34 -9.06
C GLU A 5 17.57 -7.84 -9.24
N LEU A 6 16.98 -8.42 -8.19
CA LEU A 6 15.57 -8.80 -8.16
C LEU A 6 14.65 -7.59 -8.38
N ALA A 7 14.91 -6.48 -7.68
CA ALA A 7 14.13 -5.25 -7.80
C ALA A 7 14.20 -4.67 -9.22
N LEU A 8 15.40 -4.62 -9.80
CA LEU A 8 15.61 -4.11 -11.16
C LEU A 8 14.97 -5.02 -12.21
N GLN A 9 15.07 -6.35 -12.05
CA GLN A 9 14.42 -7.29 -12.96
C GLN A 9 12.90 -7.13 -12.91
N GLN A 10 12.32 -7.04 -11.71
CA GLN A 10 10.88 -6.82 -11.55
C GLN A 10 10.41 -5.49 -12.16
N LEU A 11 11.18 -4.41 -11.97
CA LEU A 11 10.89 -3.12 -12.60
C LEU A 11 10.96 -3.22 -14.12
N LYS A 12 11.96 -3.92 -14.66
CA LYS A 12 12.10 -4.14 -16.11
C LYS A 12 10.92 -4.95 -16.65
N ASP A 13 10.60 -6.07 -16.03
CA ASP A 13 9.49 -6.95 -16.44
C ASP A 13 8.15 -6.20 -16.42
N PHE A 14 7.89 -5.42 -15.37
CA PHE A 14 6.70 -4.58 -15.30
C PHE A 14 6.67 -3.52 -16.39
N SER A 15 7.80 -2.87 -16.63
CA SER A 15 7.93 -1.80 -17.63
C SER A 15 7.74 -2.32 -19.05
N GLU A 16 8.16 -3.55 -19.34
CA GLU A 16 8.07 -4.15 -20.68
C GLU A 16 6.68 -4.74 -20.97
N ASN A 17 6.02 -5.32 -19.96
CA ASN A 17 4.82 -6.13 -20.19
C ASN A 17 3.50 -5.47 -19.74
N PHE A 18 3.53 -4.60 -18.71
CA PHE A 18 2.30 -4.18 -18.03
C PHE A 18 2.13 -2.65 -17.92
N LEU A 19 3.23 -1.90 -17.88
CA LEU A 19 3.23 -0.45 -17.71
C LEU A 19 2.37 0.29 -18.74
N GLY A 20 2.35 -0.17 -20.00
CA GLY A 20 1.54 0.45 -21.07
C GLY A 20 0.03 0.41 -20.83
N ASN A 21 -0.45 -0.48 -19.97
CA ASN A 21 -1.87 -0.60 -19.61
C ASN A 21 -2.16 -0.12 -18.17
N TYR A 22 -1.14 0.35 -17.45
CA TYR A 22 -1.23 0.70 -16.02
C TYR A 22 -2.38 1.67 -15.72
N ALA A 23 -2.54 2.74 -16.51
CA ALA A 23 -3.58 3.74 -16.29
C ALA A 23 -5.00 3.14 -16.33
N ARG A 24 -5.22 2.15 -17.21
CA ARG A 24 -6.51 1.46 -17.36
C ARG A 24 -6.73 0.46 -16.23
N ASP A 25 -5.70 -0.31 -15.89
CA ASP A 25 -5.87 -1.53 -15.09
C ASP A 25 -5.57 -1.32 -13.58
N ARG A 26 -4.91 -0.22 -13.19
CA ARG A 26 -4.43 0.02 -11.79
C ARG A 26 -5.51 0.05 -10.71
N ASN A 27 -6.78 0.22 -11.07
CA ASN A 27 -7.88 0.29 -10.11
C ASN A 27 -8.52 -1.06 -9.83
N PHE A 28 -8.24 -2.08 -10.64
CA PHE A 28 -8.86 -3.39 -10.50
C PHE A 28 -8.05 -4.28 -9.57
N ASP A 29 -8.72 -4.93 -8.63
CA ASP A 29 -8.13 -5.98 -7.81
C ASP A 29 -8.59 -7.34 -8.37
N PHE A 30 -7.69 -8.06 -9.05
CA PHE A 30 -7.96 -9.40 -9.58
C PHE A 30 -7.64 -10.53 -8.59
N GLY A 31 -7.38 -10.19 -7.32
CA GLY A 31 -6.98 -11.11 -6.25
C GLY A 31 -5.46 -11.20 -6.04
N PRO A 32 -5.04 -11.86 -4.94
CA PRO A 32 -3.63 -11.93 -4.52
C PRO A 32 -2.71 -12.62 -5.52
N ASP A 33 -3.24 -13.54 -6.31
CA ASP A 33 -2.47 -14.32 -7.29
C ASP A 33 -2.32 -13.61 -8.65
N LYS A 34 -3.01 -12.48 -8.86
CA LYS A 34 -3.01 -11.73 -10.13
C LYS A 34 -2.74 -10.25 -9.88
N ARG A 35 -1.45 -9.90 -9.77
CA ARG A 35 -0.95 -8.55 -9.44
C ARG A 35 -0.19 -7.85 -10.56
N THR A 36 -0.29 -8.34 -11.79
CA THR A 36 0.45 -7.83 -12.96
C THR A 36 0.08 -6.39 -13.34
N ASN A 37 -1.10 -5.92 -12.94
CA ASN A 37 -1.56 -4.55 -13.15
C ASN A 37 -0.91 -3.51 -12.23
N THR A 38 -0.02 -3.92 -11.31
CA THR A 38 0.79 -3.03 -10.47
C THR A 38 2.26 -3.44 -10.51
N SER A 39 3.18 -2.51 -10.19
CA SER A 39 4.62 -2.81 -10.24
C SER A 39 5.09 -3.70 -9.09
N PHE A 40 4.36 -3.72 -7.98
CA PHE A 40 4.72 -4.43 -6.75
C PHE A 40 6.13 -4.05 -6.21
N LEU A 41 6.60 -2.84 -6.54
CA LEU A 41 7.94 -2.34 -6.18
C LEU A 41 7.98 -1.62 -4.82
N SER A 42 6.84 -1.38 -4.18
CA SER A 42 6.75 -0.61 -2.94
C SER A 42 7.67 -1.14 -1.84
N LYS A 43 7.83 -2.46 -1.73
CA LYS A 43 8.76 -3.11 -0.78
C LYS A 43 10.23 -2.76 -1.04
N TYR A 44 10.65 -2.61 -2.29
CA TYR A 44 12.03 -2.23 -2.61
C TYR A 44 12.27 -0.73 -2.40
N ILE A 45 11.31 0.10 -2.81
CA ILE A 45 11.44 1.56 -2.75
C ILE A 45 11.40 2.06 -1.30
N THR A 46 10.53 1.47 -0.45
CA THR A 46 10.48 1.80 0.99
C THR A 46 11.84 1.62 1.68
N HIS A 47 12.63 0.63 1.26
CA HIS A 47 13.95 0.31 1.82
C HIS A 47 15.12 0.88 1.02
N ARG A 48 14.88 1.79 0.06
CA ARG A 48 15.92 2.40 -0.79
C ARG A 48 16.79 1.39 -1.56
N ILE A 49 16.26 0.20 -1.84
CA ILE A 49 16.94 -0.80 -2.68
C ILE A 49 17.05 -0.31 -4.12
N ILE A 50 15.99 0.36 -4.59
CA ILE A 50 15.94 1.22 -5.77
C ILE A 50 15.22 2.50 -5.35
N ASP A 51 15.49 3.63 -6.01
CA ASP A 51 14.84 4.91 -5.71
C ASP A 51 13.86 5.35 -6.80
N GLU A 52 13.14 6.45 -6.52
CA GLU A 52 12.13 7.01 -7.41
C GLU A 52 12.71 7.52 -8.73
N GLU A 53 13.94 8.03 -8.71
CA GLU A 53 14.62 8.57 -9.90
C GLU A 53 15.02 7.43 -10.84
N GLU A 54 15.56 6.33 -10.30
CA GLU A 54 15.87 5.11 -11.05
C GLU A 54 14.61 4.53 -11.70
N VAL A 55 13.51 4.46 -10.95
CA VAL A 55 12.21 4.00 -11.45
C VAL A 55 11.73 4.87 -12.61
N ILE A 56 11.71 6.20 -12.42
CA ILE A 56 11.25 7.18 -13.42
C ILE A 56 12.12 7.12 -14.69
N LYS A 57 13.45 7.08 -14.55
CA LYS A 57 14.39 6.97 -15.68
C LYS A 57 14.14 5.70 -16.50
N LEU A 58 13.94 4.56 -15.84
CA LEU A 58 13.71 3.30 -16.54
C LEU A 58 12.39 3.31 -17.29
N VAL A 59 11.28 3.73 -16.66
CA VAL A 59 9.97 3.73 -17.33
C VAL A 59 9.93 4.73 -18.49
N HIS A 60 10.57 5.88 -18.36
CA HIS A 60 10.69 6.87 -19.44
C HIS A 60 11.52 6.38 -20.62
N SER A 61 12.50 5.50 -20.39
CA SER A 61 13.25 4.88 -21.48
C SER A 61 12.40 3.96 -22.36
N LYS A 62 11.22 3.53 -21.87
CA LYS A 62 10.31 2.60 -22.54
C LYS A 62 9.09 3.28 -23.17
N TYR A 63 8.55 4.32 -22.53
CA TYR A 63 7.33 4.99 -23.00
C TYR A 63 7.41 6.51 -22.87
N PRO A 64 6.73 7.26 -23.77
CA PRO A 64 6.60 8.71 -23.62
C PRO A 64 5.75 9.05 -22.39
N TYR A 65 6.03 10.21 -21.77
CA TYR A 65 5.35 10.70 -20.57
C TYR A 65 3.83 10.51 -20.61
N VAL A 66 3.18 10.94 -21.69
CA VAL A 66 1.71 10.91 -21.86
C VAL A 66 1.13 9.50 -21.67
N LYS A 67 1.88 8.45 -22.04
CA LYS A 67 1.42 7.07 -21.92
C LYS A 67 1.51 6.53 -20.49
N ILE A 68 2.44 7.05 -19.69
CA ILE A 68 2.80 6.53 -18.36
C ILE A 68 2.61 7.57 -17.24
N GLU A 69 1.97 8.70 -17.54
CA GLU A 69 1.72 9.79 -16.61
C GLU A 69 1.13 9.28 -15.29
N LYS A 70 0.14 8.38 -15.35
CA LYS A 70 -0.47 7.82 -14.14
C LYS A 70 0.50 7.04 -13.28
N PHE A 71 1.43 6.29 -13.88
CA PHE A 71 2.45 5.59 -13.09
C PHE A 71 3.41 6.58 -12.43
N ILE A 72 3.84 7.61 -13.16
CA ILE A 72 4.72 8.66 -12.64
C ILE A 72 4.05 9.42 -11.49
N GLN A 73 2.76 9.75 -11.61
CA GLN A 73 1.98 10.37 -10.52
C GLN A 73 2.02 9.55 -9.23
N GLU A 74 1.96 8.22 -9.30
CA GLU A 74 2.05 7.34 -8.12
C GLU A 74 3.44 7.34 -7.49
N VAL A 75 4.50 7.43 -8.31
CA VAL A 75 5.87 7.62 -7.80
C VAL A 75 5.98 8.97 -7.08
N PHE A 76 5.42 10.04 -7.64
CA PHE A 76 5.38 11.35 -6.98
C PHE A 76 4.52 11.37 -5.72
N TRP A 77 3.40 10.66 -5.68
CA TRP A 77 2.57 10.53 -4.48
C TRP A 77 3.38 10.01 -3.30
N ARG A 78 4.24 9.03 -3.54
CA ARG A 78 5.15 8.54 -2.51
C ARG A 78 6.08 9.63 -2.00
N THR A 79 6.76 10.36 -2.89
CA THR A 79 7.69 11.43 -2.53
C THR A 79 6.97 12.55 -1.77
N TYR A 80 5.77 12.92 -2.24
CA TYR A 80 4.92 13.91 -1.59
C TYR A 80 4.61 13.52 -0.14
N TRP A 81 4.13 12.29 0.12
CA TRP A 81 3.79 11.86 1.47
C TRP A 81 5.01 11.74 2.39
N LYS A 82 6.18 11.38 1.85
CA LYS A 82 7.43 11.42 2.61
C LYS A 82 7.81 12.84 3.01
N GLY A 83 7.83 13.78 2.06
CA GLY A 83 8.11 15.19 2.36
C GLY A 83 7.07 15.81 3.30
N TRP A 84 5.79 15.49 3.12
CA TRP A 84 4.71 15.96 3.99
C TRP A 84 4.90 15.51 5.44
N LEU A 85 5.30 14.24 5.66
CA LEU A 85 5.59 13.71 6.99
C LEU A 85 6.87 14.32 7.60
N GLU A 86 7.92 14.52 6.81
CA GLU A 86 9.17 15.17 7.24
C GLU A 86 8.91 16.60 7.75
N LEU A 87 8.02 17.34 7.08
CA LEU A 87 7.60 18.68 7.47
C LEU A 87 6.65 18.70 8.69
N LYS A 88 6.16 17.54 9.14
CA LYS A 88 5.16 17.42 10.22
C LYS A 88 5.52 16.35 11.24
N PRO A 89 6.68 16.46 11.93
CA PRO A 89 7.14 15.45 12.89
C PRO A 89 6.14 15.19 14.04
N LYS A 90 5.34 16.21 14.39
CA LYS A 90 4.29 16.09 15.43
C LYS A 90 3.18 15.10 15.07
N VAL A 91 2.90 14.86 13.78
CA VAL A 91 1.84 13.94 13.35
C VAL A 91 2.15 12.52 13.83
N PHE A 92 3.38 12.04 13.61
CA PHE A 92 3.79 10.71 14.05
C PHE A 92 3.86 10.59 15.58
N GLN A 93 4.27 11.66 16.27
CA GLN A 93 4.26 11.69 17.74
C GLN A 93 2.83 11.63 18.30
N SER A 94 1.91 12.40 17.72
CA SER A 94 0.49 12.39 18.08
C SER A 94 -0.12 11.00 17.85
N TYR A 95 0.15 10.39 16.70
CA TYR A 95 -0.28 9.03 16.39
C TYR A 95 0.15 8.02 17.46
N LYS A 96 1.43 8.04 17.87
CA LYS A 96 1.93 7.17 18.94
C LYS A 96 1.26 7.44 20.29
N SER A 97 1.02 8.71 20.62
CA SER A 97 0.31 9.10 21.85
C SER A 97 -1.14 8.60 21.84
N ASP A 98 -1.82 8.71 20.70
CA ASP A 98 -3.18 8.23 20.53
C ASP A 98 -3.27 6.71 20.68
N LEU A 99 -2.31 5.94 20.14
CA LEU A 99 -2.27 4.49 20.34
C LEU A 99 -2.23 4.08 21.81
N LEU A 100 -1.45 4.78 22.64
CA LEU A 100 -1.40 4.51 24.08
C LEU A 100 -2.75 4.74 24.75
N LYS A 101 -3.48 5.80 24.35
CA LYS A 101 -4.82 6.12 24.85
C LYS A 101 -5.88 5.13 24.37
N LEU A 102 -5.66 4.52 23.21
CA LEU A 102 -6.58 3.57 22.59
C LEU A 102 -6.35 2.12 23.03
N ASN A 103 -5.45 1.86 24.00
CA ASN A 103 -5.14 0.51 24.46
C ASN A 103 -6.38 -0.29 24.89
N ASP A 104 -7.35 0.34 25.56
CA ASP A 104 -8.59 -0.35 25.96
C ASP A 104 -9.52 -0.66 24.77
N GLN A 105 -9.48 0.13 23.69
CA GLN A 105 -10.23 -0.17 22.47
C GLN A 105 -9.76 -1.47 21.81
N THR A 106 -8.47 -1.82 21.98
CA THR A 106 -7.94 -3.09 21.47
C THR A 106 -8.53 -4.31 22.17
N LYS A 107 -9.14 -4.15 23.36
CA LYS A 107 -9.76 -5.25 24.12
C LYS A 107 -11.22 -5.47 23.73
N THR A 108 -11.81 -4.59 22.93
CA THR A 108 -13.21 -4.69 22.52
C THR A 108 -13.40 -5.86 21.55
N LYS A 109 -14.57 -6.51 21.62
CA LYS A 109 -14.91 -7.59 20.70
C LYS A 109 -14.89 -7.13 19.23
N ALA A 110 -15.41 -5.94 18.95
CA ALA A 110 -15.43 -5.37 17.61
C ALA A 110 -14.02 -5.24 17.00
N TYR A 111 -13.04 -4.75 17.78
CA TYR A 111 -11.66 -4.70 17.32
C TYR A 111 -11.07 -6.09 17.12
N GLN A 112 -11.27 -7.00 18.08
CA GLN A 112 -10.73 -8.36 18.02
C GLN A 112 -11.27 -9.11 16.79
N ASP A 113 -12.58 -9.06 16.55
CA ASP A 113 -13.23 -9.66 15.39
C ASP A 113 -12.70 -9.05 14.08
N ALA A 114 -12.49 -7.73 14.04
CA ALA A 114 -11.92 -7.07 12.86
C ALA A 114 -10.50 -7.54 12.55
N VAL A 115 -9.59 -7.55 13.54
CA VAL A 115 -8.19 -7.93 13.29
C VAL A 115 -7.98 -9.42 13.06
N ILE A 116 -8.94 -10.28 13.41
CA ILE A 116 -8.89 -11.73 13.09
C ILE A 116 -9.72 -12.12 11.86
N GLY A 117 -10.36 -11.16 11.19
CA GLY A 117 -11.16 -11.42 9.99
C GLY A 117 -12.43 -12.23 10.30
N LYS A 118 -13.12 -11.89 11.39
CA LYS A 118 -14.40 -12.49 11.80
C LYS A 118 -15.52 -11.45 11.92
N THR A 119 -15.53 -10.49 11.00
CA THR A 119 -16.64 -9.53 10.88
C THR A 119 -17.77 -10.14 10.05
N GLU A 120 -18.92 -9.46 9.99
CA GLU A 120 -20.02 -9.82 9.10
C GLU A 120 -19.75 -9.49 7.63
N ILE A 121 -18.60 -8.85 7.32
CA ILE A 121 -18.24 -8.39 5.98
C ILE A 121 -17.18 -9.34 5.40
N GLU A 122 -17.62 -10.27 4.57
CA GLU A 122 -16.78 -11.34 4.01
C GLU A 122 -15.53 -10.80 3.28
N CYS A 123 -15.71 -9.83 2.37
CA CYS A 123 -14.58 -9.27 1.62
C CYS A 123 -13.54 -8.56 2.51
N PHE A 124 -13.97 -7.98 3.64
CA PHE A 124 -13.06 -7.37 4.60
C PHE A 124 -12.25 -8.44 5.32
N ASN A 125 -12.87 -9.55 5.69
CA ASN A 125 -12.20 -10.68 6.32
C ASN A 125 -11.16 -11.31 5.38
N ASP A 126 -11.47 -11.41 4.08
CA ASP A 126 -10.51 -11.88 3.07
C ASP A 126 -9.28 -10.97 2.99
N TRP A 127 -9.46 -9.65 3.04
CA TRP A 127 -8.33 -8.70 3.04
C TRP A 127 -7.48 -8.76 4.31
N ILE A 128 -8.09 -9.05 5.46
CA ILE A 128 -7.35 -9.30 6.72
C ILE A 128 -6.42 -10.51 6.55
N ASN A 129 -6.95 -11.60 6.01
CA ASN A 129 -6.18 -12.83 5.81
C ASN A 129 -5.12 -12.64 4.73
N GLU A 130 -5.45 -12.00 3.60
CA GLU A 130 -4.49 -11.67 2.55
C GLU A 130 -3.33 -10.83 3.10
N LEU A 131 -3.61 -9.79 3.89
CA LEU A 131 -2.57 -8.93 4.44
C LEU A 131 -1.64 -9.71 5.38
N LYS A 132 -2.18 -10.59 6.24
CA LYS A 132 -1.38 -11.42 7.16
C LYS A 132 -0.53 -12.45 6.44
N ASP A 133 -1.10 -13.12 5.44
CA ASP A 133 -0.45 -14.23 4.76
C ASP A 133 0.58 -13.75 3.71
N LYS A 134 0.31 -12.61 3.07
CA LYS A 134 1.11 -12.10 1.94
C LYS A 134 1.92 -10.85 2.28
N GLY A 135 1.61 -10.15 3.36
CA GLY A 135 2.25 -8.87 3.72
C GLY A 135 1.97 -7.75 2.72
N TYR A 136 0.93 -7.88 1.90
CA TYR A 136 0.56 -6.90 0.89
C TYR A 136 -0.94 -6.95 0.64
N LEU A 137 -1.51 -5.76 0.42
CA LEU A 137 -2.85 -5.59 -0.12
C LEU A 137 -2.82 -4.60 -1.29
N HIS A 138 -3.67 -4.78 -2.30
CA HIS A 138 -3.79 -3.84 -3.43
C HIS A 138 -4.22 -2.45 -2.96
N ASN A 139 -3.75 -1.39 -3.61
CA ASN A 139 -4.05 -0.01 -3.18
C ASN A 139 -5.56 0.26 -3.08
N HIS A 140 -6.35 -0.19 -4.06
CA HIS A 140 -7.79 0.02 -4.04
C HIS A 140 -8.47 -0.74 -2.89
N ALA A 141 -8.03 -1.97 -2.61
CA ALA A 141 -8.51 -2.73 -1.46
C ALA A 141 -8.10 -2.08 -0.13
N ARG A 142 -6.93 -1.44 -0.03
CA ARG A 142 -6.55 -0.64 1.16
C ARG A 142 -7.50 0.53 1.41
N MET A 143 -7.96 1.19 0.35
CA MET A 143 -8.92 2.29 0.47
C MET A 143 -10.27 1.79 0.99
N TRP A 144 -10.77 0.68 0.45
CA TRP A 144 -12.00 0.06 0.95
C TRP A 144 -11.85 -0.45 2.38
N PHE A 145 -10.73 -1.13 2.68
CA PHE A 145 -10.39 -1.56 4.03
C PHE A 145 -10.47 -0.40 5.02
N ALA A 146 -9.78 0.70 4.73
CA ALA A 146 -9.75 1.87 5.61
C ALA A 146 -11.14 2.51 5.76
N SER A 147 -11.91 2.56 4.68
CA SER A 147 -13.29 3.06 4.71
C SER A 147 -14.18 2.20 5.61
N ILE A 148 -14.15 0.88 5.45
CA ILE A 148 -14.93 -0.07 6.25
C ILE A 148 -14.50 0.00 7.72
N TRP A 149 -13.19 0.00 7.99
CA TRP A 149 -12.63 0.12 9.33
C TRP A 149 -13.18 1.35 10.07
N ILE A 150 -13.12 2.52 9.43
CA ILE A 150 -13.45 3.79 10.07
C ILE A 150 -14.96 4.02 10.11
N PHE A 151 -15.67 3.81 9.00
CA PHE A 151 -17.05 4.28 8.85
C PHE A 151 -18.08 3.19 9.12
N THR A 152 -17.76 1.93 8.81
CA THR A 152 -18.68 0.81 9.01
C THR A 152 -18.49 0.17 10.38
N LEU A 153 -17.25 -0.21 10.71
CA LEU A 153 -16.90 -0.83 11.98
C LEU A 153 -16.72 0.21 13.11
N LYS A 154 -16.65 1.50 12.76
CA LYS A 154 -16.50 2.63 13.70
C LYS A 154 -15.26 2.48 14.59
N LEU A 155 -14.20 1.85 14.06
CA LEU A 155 -12.96 1.67 14.76
C LEU A 155 -12.03 2.88 14.57
N PRO A 156 -11.24 3.26 15.59
CA PRO A 156 -10.26 4.34 15.47
C PRO A 156 -9.26 4.05 14.33
N TRP A 157 -9.04 5.02 13.44
CA TRP A 157 -8.14 4.86 12.29
C TRP A 157 -6.71 4.53 12.71
N GLN A 158 -6.28 5.00 13.89
CA GLN A 158 -4.93 4.75 14.41
C GLN A 158 -4.68 3.25 14.60
N LEU A 159 -5.69 2.51 15.06
CA LEU A 159 -5.58 1.07 15.26
C LEU A 159 -5.52 0.30 13.93
N GLY A 160 -6.21 0.79 12.89
CA GLY A 160 -6.11 0.24 11.54
C GLY A 160 -4.73 0.50 10.93
N ALA A 161 -4.18 1.70 11.14
CA ALA A 161 -2.82 2.03 10.73
C ALA A 161 -1.76 1.19 11.47
N ASP A 162 -1.94 0.96 12.78
CA ASP A 162 -1.05 0.11 13.59
C ASP A 162 -1.09 -1.36 13.13
N PHE A 163 -2.27 -1.86 12.78
CA PHE A 163 -2.43 -3.19 12.18
C PHE A 163 -1.67 -3.31 10.84
N PHE A 164 -1.65 -2.26 10.01
CA PHE A 164 -0.91 -2.24 8.74
C PHE A 164 0.61 -2.10 8.90
N LEU A 165 1.09 -1.62 10.05
CA LEU A 165 2.51 -1.40 10.33
C LEU A 165 3.21 -2.63 10.92
N LYS A 166 2.44 -3.55 11.53
CA LYS A 166 2.92 -4.77 12.19
C LYS A 166 3.07 -5.91 11.19
#